data_AF-A0A318I8I0-F1
#
_entry.id   AF-A0A318I8I0-F1
#
_cell.length_a   1.000
_cell.length_b   1.000
_cell.length_c   1.000
_cell.angle_alpha   90.00
_cell.angle_beta   90.00
_cell.angle_gamma   90.00
#
_symmetry.space_group_name_H-M   'P 1'
#
loop_
_entity.id
_entity.type
_entity.pdbx_description
1 polymer ?
#
loop_
_entity_poly.entity_id
_entity_poly.type
_entity_poly.pdbx_seq_one_letter_code
_entity_poly.pdbx_strand_id
1 'polypeptide(L)'
;MENCHIPIKKGLQKDVYYKGLNAKYIFYCVYLGTTAIITGLVLSVFISMLLALLITGIAIVVVFMILLFYSRTYGANGFVKKLADTSKPDSIKIGNDYKKLLLWENR
;
A
#
# COMPACT_ATOMS: atom_id res chain seq x y z
N MET A 1 36.76 -2.14 26.28
CA MET A 1 35.44 -2.74 25.96
C MET A 1 35.56 -3.32 24.56
N GLU A 2 35.60 -4.63 24.43
CA GLU A 2 35.64 -5.29 23.11
C GLU A 2 34.32 -5.07 22.39
N ASN A 3 34.38 -4.58 21.16
CA ASN A 3 33.21 -4.41 20.30
C ASN A 3 32.72 -5.78 19.83
N CYS A 4 31.82 -6.39 20.60
CA CYS A 4 31.19 -7.64 20.23
C CYS A 4 30.07 -7.37 19.20
N HIS A 5 30.35 -7.57 17.92
CA HIS A 5 29.36 -7.45 16.84
C HIS A 5 28.62 -8.77 16.66
N ILE A 6 27.33 -8.79 17.02
CA ILE A 6 26.47 -9.96 16.78
C ILE A 6 25.95 -9.90 15.33
N PRO A 7 26.23 -10.91 14.49
CA PRO A 7 25.70 -10.95 13.13
C PRO A 7 24.18 -11.09 13.16
N ILE A 8 23.48 -10.09 12.63
CA ILE A 8 22.01 -10.13 12.50
C ILE A 8 21.65 -11.23 11.51
N LYS A 9 20.97 -12.28 12.00
CA LYS A 9 20.46 -13.37 11.15
C LYS A 9 19.30 -12.86 10.29
N LYS A 10 19.58 -12.38 9.08
CA LYS A 10 18.62 -11.83 8.10
C LYS A 10 17.53 -12.83 7.65
N GLY A 11 17.63 -14.11 8.01
CA GLY A 11 16.70 -15.16 7.61
C GLY A 11 15.32 -15.11 8.29
N LEU A 12 15.16 -14.43 9.44
CA LEU A 12 13.86 -14.31 10.13
C LEU A 12 12.88 -13.33 9.47
N GLN A 13 13.34 -12.52 8.51
CA GLN A 13 12.57 -11.42 7.94
C GLN A 13 12.16 -11.69 6.49
N LYS A 14 11.91 -12.96 6.15
CA LYS A 14 11.44 -13.35 4.82
C LYS A 14 9.95 -13.03 4.73
N ASP A 15 9.57 -12.26 3.72
CA ASP A 15 8.17 -11.96 3.44
C ASP A 15 7.36 -13.25 3.28
N VAL A 16 6.20 -13.31 3.93
CA VAL A 16 5.27 -14.44 3.83
C VAL A 16 4.44 -14.28 2.56
N TYR A 17 4.48 -15.29 1.70
CA TYR A 17 3.69 -15.36 0.48
C TYR A 17 2.67 -16.48 0.59
N TYR A 18 1.45 -16.22 0.11
CA TYR A 18 0.43 -17.24 -0.08
C TYR A 18 0.00 -17.22 -1.55
N LYS A 19 0.21 -18.35 -2.25
CA LYS A 19 -0.02 -18.50 -3.71
C LYS A 19 0.62 -17.40 -4.56
N GLY A 20 1.81 -16.92 -4.18
CA GLY A 20 2.53 -15.87 -4.89
C GLY A 20 2.05 -14.43 -4.61
N LEU A 21 1.04 -14.27 -3.75
CA LEU A 21 0.61 -12.97 -3.24
C LEU A 21 1.23 -12.74 -1.87
N ASN A 22 1.83 -11.57 -1.66
CA ASN A 22 2.40 -11.25 -0.36
C ASN A 22 1.26 -11.07 0.67
N ALA A 23 1.45 -11.57 1.89
CA ALA A 23 0.43 -11.57 2.94
C ALA A 23 -0.16 -10.17 3.22
N LYS A 24 0.64 -9.11 3.08
CA LYS A 24 0.16 -7.72 3.20
C LYS A 24 -0.95 -7.39 2.20
N TYR A 25 -0.84 -7.87 0.96
CA TYR A 25 -1.84 -7.63 -0.08
C TYR A 25 -3.12 -8.43 0.13
N ILE A 26 -3.03 -9.60 0.77
CA ILE A 26 -4.22 -10.35 1.19
C ILE A 26 -4.99 -9.53 2.22
N PHE A 27 -4.29 -8.96 3.19
CA PHE A 27 -4.92 -8.10 4.18
C PHE A 27 -5.58 -6.86 3.54
N TYR A 28 -4.91 -6.20 2.60
CA TYR A 28 -5.52 -5.09 1.83
C TYR A 28 -6.74 -5.54 1.02
N CYS A 29 -6.69 -6.73 0.43
CA CYS A 29 -7.82 -7.27 -0.33
C CYS A 29 -9.04 -7.53 0.55
N VAL A 30 -8.84 -8.04 1.76
CA VAL A 30 -9.92 -8.21 2.74
C VAL A 30 -10.48 -6.86 3.14
N TYR A 31 -9.63 -5.92 3.53
CA TYR A 31 -10.06 -4.59 3.98
C TYR A 31 -10.83 -3.81 2.90
N LEU A 32 -10.26 -3.72 1.69
CA LEU A 32 -10.89 -3.02 0.56
C LEU A 32 -12.11 -3.79 0.04
N GLY A 33 -12.08 -5.12 0.06
CA GLY A 33 -13.21 -5.96 -0.31
C GLY A 33 -14.41 -5.77 0.62
N THR A 34 -14.19 -5.78 1.94
CA THR A 34 -15.24 -5.48 2.92
C THR A 34 -15.77 -4.06 2.75
N THR A 35 -14.90 -3.09 2.50
CA THR A 35 -15.31 -1.70 2.23
C THR A 35 -16.19 -1.61 0.97
N ALA A 36 -15.84 -2.32 -0.10
CA ALA A 36 -16.64 -2.40 -1.31
C ALA A 36 -18.02 -3.03 -1.05
N ILE A 37 -18.10 -4.08 -0.25
CA ILE A 37 -19.39 -4.71 0.13
C ILE A 37 -20.27 -3.73 0.92
N ILE A 38 -19.71 -3.04 1.92
CA ILE A 38 -20.44 -2.03 2.70
C ILE A 38 -20.95 -0.91 1.77
N THR A 39 -20.11 -0.45 0.86
CA THR A 39 -20.47 0.57 -0.12
C THR A 39 -21.58 0.09 -1.05
N GLY A 40 -21.52 -1.17 -1.48
CA GLY A 40 -22.55 -1.83 -2.28
C GLY A 40 -23.91 -1.93 -1.56
N LEU A 41 -23.89 -2.24 -0.26
CA LEU A 41 -25.09 -2.27 0.59
C LEU A 41 -25.69 -0.88 0.77
N VAL A 42 -24.87 0.17 0.90
CA VAL A 42 -25.37 1.55 0.92
C VAL A 42 -25.93 1.95 -0.44
N LEU A 43 -25.28 1.53 -1.53
CA LEU A 43 -25.69 1.83 -2.89
C LEU A 43 -27.05 1.20 -3.23
N SER A 44 -27.36 0.02 -2.70
CA SER A 44 -28.65 -0.67 -2.94
C SER A 44 -29.86 0.05 -2.36
N VAL A 45 -29.67 1.09 -1.53
CA VAL A 45 -30.75 1.99 -1.09
C VAL A 45 -31.23 2.89 -2.24
N PHE A 46 -30.33 3.21 -3.19
CA PHE A 46 -30.60 4.18 -4.27
C PHE A 46 -30.90 3.51 -5.61
N ILE A 47 -30.42 2.29 -5.84
CA ILE A 47 -30.58 1.55 -7.10
C ILE A 47 -31.07 0.13 -6.84
N SER A 48 -31.47 -0.58 -7.90
CA SER A 48 -31.90 -1.97 -7.75
C SER A 48 -30.80 -2.85 -7.16
N MET A 49 -31.19 -3.79 -6.28
CA MET A 49 -30.27 -4.71 -5.60
C MET A 49 -29.35 -5.45 -6.58
N LEU A 50 -29.88 -5.88 -7.74
CA LEU A 50 -29.11 -6.58 -8.77
C LEU A 50 -28.03 -5.68 -9.40
N LEU A 51 -28.35 -4.42 -9.69
CA LEU A 51 -27.38 -3.45 -10.20
C LEU A 51 -26.30 -3.15 -9.15
N ALA A 52 -26.68 -2.93 -7.90
CA ALA A 52 -25.74 -2.69 -6.81
C ALA A 52 -24.78 -3.89 -6.61
N LEU A 53 -25.30 -5.12 -6.64
CA LEU A 53 -24.51 -6.34 -6.55
C LEU A 53 -23.50 -6.45 -7.71
N LEU A 54 -23.94 -6.18 -8.94
CA LEU A 54 -23.11 -6.25 -10.13
C LEU A 54 -21.96 -5.24 -10.06
N ILE A 55 -22.26 -3.98 -9.71
CA ILE A 55 -21.25 -2.92 -9.52
C ILE A 55 -20.25 -3.33 -8.43
N THR A 56 -20.73 -3.85 -7.31
CA THR A 56 -19.89 -4.28 -6.19
C THR A 56 -18.98 -5.45 -6.57
N GLY A 57 -19.52 -6.44 -7.29
CA GLY A 57 -18.74 -7.57 -7.80
C GLY A 57 -17.61 -7.12 -8.74
N ILE A 58 -17.92 -6.22 -9.68
CA ILE A 58 -16.91 -5.63 -10.57
C ILE A 58 -15.85 -4.88 -9.76
N ALA A 59 -16.26 -4.04 -8.79
CA ALA A 59 -15.34 -3.29 -7.96
C ALA A 59 -14.36 -4.19 -7.20
N ILE A 60 -14.84 -5.29 -6.61
CA ILE A 60 -13.99 -6.26 -5.91
C ILE A 60 -12.97 -6.90 -6.86
N VAL A 61 -13.41 -7.30 -8.07
CA VAL A 61 -12.51 -7.89 -9.08
C VAL A 61 -11.44 -6.89 -9.52
N VAL A 62 -11.83 -5.62 -9.75
CA VAL A 62 -10.89 -4.55 -10.13
C VAL A 62 -9.86 -4.31 -9.02
N VAL A 63 -10.31 -4.19 -7.76
CA VAL A 63 -9.41 -4.04 -6.61
C VAL A 63 -8.44 -5.20 -6.50
N PHE A 64 -8.93 -6.44 -6.64
CA PHE A 64 -8.09 -7.63 -6.60
C PHE A 64 -7.02 -7.62 -7.70
N MET A 65 -7.41 -7.28 -8.94
CA MET A 65 -6.47 -7.18 -10.06
C MET A 65 -5.39 -6.12 -9.84
N ILE A 66 -5.76 -4.95 -9.30
CA ILE A 66 -4.81 -3.89 -8.94
C ILE A 66 -3.81 -4.39 -7.89
N LEU A 67 -4.31 -5.00 -6.79
CA LEU A 67 -3.44 -5.51 -5.73
C LEU A 67 -2.53 -6.63 -6.22
N LEU A 68 -3.03 -7.52 -7.09
CA LEU A 68 -2.25 -8.57 -7.72
C LEU A 68 -1.12 -7.98 -8.58
N PHE A 69 -1.42 -6.96 -9.39
CA PHE A 69 -0.44 -6.26 -10.19
C PHE A 69 0.66 -5.63 -9.32
N TYR A 70 0.29 -4.86 -8.29
CA TYR A 70 1.28 -4.21 -7.42
C TYR A 70 2.10 -5.22 -6.60
N SER A 71 1.50 -6.31 -6.15
CA SER A 71 2.21 -7.37 -5.44
C SER A 71 3.26 -8.05 -6.32
N ARG A 72 2.97 -8.26 -7.61
CA ARG A 72 3.89 -8.93 -8.55
C ARG A 72 4.97 -7.99 -9.07
N THR A 73 4.61 -6.76 -9.44
CA THR A 73 5.52 -5.83 -10.11
C THR A 73 6.44 -5.10 -9.13
N TYR A 74 5.94 -4.72 -7.95
CA TYR A 74 6.64 -3.81 -7.03
C TYR A 74 6.90 -4.41 -5.63
N GLY A 75 6.53 -5.68 -5.43
CA GLY A 75 6.77 -6.41 -4.18
C GLY A 75 5.93 -5.90 -3.00
N ALA A 76 6.38 -6.21 -1.77
CA ALA A 76 5.61 -6.09 -0.53
C ALA A 76 4.98 -4.71 -0.26
N ASN A 77 5.67 -3.62 -0.62
CA ASN A 77 5.27 -2.24 -0.30
C ASN A 77 4.90 -1.42 -1.55
N GLY A 78 4.80 -2.05 -2.72
CA GLY A 78 4.55 -1.38 -3.99
C GLY A 78 3.29 -0.52 -4.02
N PHE A 79 2.17 -1.07 -3.57
CA PHE A 79 0.89 -0.35 -3.52
C PHE A 79 0.95 0.88 -2.61
N VAL A 80 1.53 0.75 -1.42
CA VAL A 80 1.65 1.86 -0.45
C VAL A 80 2.57 2.95 -0.99
N LYS A 81 3.68 2.58 -1.66
CA LYS A 81 4.58 3.55 -2.30
C LYS A 81 3.85 4.35 -3.37
N LYS A 82 3.09 3.68 -4.25
CA LYS A 82 2.30 4.38 -5.26
C LYS A 82 1.29 5.34 -4.64
N LEU A 83 0.58 4.91 -3.59
CA LEU A 83 -0.39 5.75 -2.89
C LEU A 83 0.27 6.99 -2.27
N ALA A 84 1.45 6.81 -1.67
CA ALA A 84 2.24 7.91 -1.12
C ALA A 84 2.74 8.87 -2.20
N ASP A 85 3.22 8.34 -3.35
CA ASP A 85 3.65 9.15 -4.49
C ASP A 85 2.50 10.01 -5.04
N THR A 86 1.29 9.45 -5.15
CA THR A 86 0.08 10.20 -5.56
C THR A 86 -0.31 11.26 -4.54
N SER A 87 0.02 11.06 -3.26
CA SER A 87 -0.31 12.00 -2.17
C SER A 87 0.74 13.12 -2.01
N LYS A 88 1.80 13.12 -2.82
CA LYS A 88 2.88 14.10 -2.73
C LYS A 88 2.42 15.45 -3.32
N PRO A 89 2.74 16.59 -2.67
CA PRO A 89 2.46 17.90 -3.25
C PRO A 89 3.34 18.18 -4.49
N ASP A 90 2.78 18.86 -5.49
CA ASP A 90 3.47 19.19 -6.75
C ASP A 90 4.71 20.07 -6.55
N SER A 91 4.67 20.95 -5.54
CA SER A 91 5.81 21.77 -5.15
C SER A 91 5.86 21.98 -3.66
N ILE A 92 7.08 22.03 -3.11
CA ILE A 92 7.33 22.38 -1.72
C ILE A 92 7.82 23.82 -1.73
N LYS A 93 7.04 24.74 -1.15
CA LYS A 93 7.45 26.13 -1.01
C LYS A 93 8.47 26.24 0.12
N ILE A 94 9.74 26.44 -0.24
CA ILE A 94 10.82 26.59 0.73
C ILE A 94 10.79 28.01 1.27
N GLY A 95 10.42 28.18 2.55
CA GLY A 95 10.29 29.49 3.20
C GLY A 95 11.59 30.06 3.77
N ASN A 96 12.65 29.27 3.87
CA ASN A 96 13.92 29.66 4.50
C ASN A 96 15.09 29.56 3.52
N ASP A 97 16.02 30.51 3.61
CA ASP A 97 17.25 30.52 2.80
C ASP A 97 18.12 29.30 3.15
N TYR A 98 18.38 28.44 2.16
CA TYR A 98 19.11 27.18 2.28
C TYR A 98 20.55 27.35 2.78
N LYS A 99 21.07 28.59 2.76
CA LYS A 99 22.40 28.96 3.27
C LYS A 99 22.58 28.73 4.78
N LYS A 100 21.49 28.59 5.56
CA LYS A 100 21.55 28.31 7.00
C LYS A 100 21.28 26.85 7.37
N LEU A 101 21.07 25.97 6.40
CA LEU A 101 20.94 24.55 6.69
C LEU A 101 22.30 23.99 7.08
N LEU A 102 22.32 23.19 8.16
CA LEU A 102 23.52 22.46 8.58
C LEU A 102 23.95 21.54 7.44
N LEU A 103 25.04 21.90 6.76
CA LEU A 103 25.69 21.02 5.81
C LEU A 103 26.33 19.88 6.60
N TRP A 104 25.93 18.66 6.29
CA TRP A 104 26.57 17.49 6.84
C TRP A 104 27.96 17.35 6.19
N GLU A 105 28.98 17.79 6.92
CA GLU A 105 30.37 17.65 6.51
C GLU A 105 30.91 16.34 7.10
N ASN A 106 31.21 15.38 6.23
CA ASN A 106 31.81 14.12 6.62
C ASN A 106 33.31 14.35 6.83
N ARG A 107 33.75 14.38 8.09
CA ARG A 107 35.19 14.35 8.44
C ARG A 107 35.64 12.92 8.69
#